data_AF-A0A2T4KJE1-F1
#
_entry.id   AF-A0A2T4KJE1-F1
#
_cell.length_a   1.000
_cell.length_b   1.000
_cell.length_c   1.000
_cell.angle_alpha   90.00
_cell.angle_beta   90.00
_cell.angle_gamma   90.00
#
_symmetry.space_group_name_H-M   'P 1'
#
loop_
_entity.id
_entity.type
_entity.pdbx_description
1 polymer ?
#
loop_
_entity_poly.entity_id
_entity_poly.type
_entity_poly.pdbx_seq_one_letter_code
_entity_poly.pdbx_strand_id
1 'polypeptide(L)'
;MRFYKSKKWRELREKVLQRDNYECQECKKNGIVKTIDHTKHKSLDVDHIKELDSHPNLAYDMDNLVTLCVSCHNKKHNRYQKGKAFPKKETKWTGDE
;
A
#
# COMPACT_ATOMS: atom_id res chain seq x y z
N MET A 1 -7.12 13.72 -3.20
CA MET A 1 -6.02 12.89 -2.62
C MET A 1 -4.78 13.75 -2.36
N ARG A 2 -4.72 14.47 -1.22
CA ARG A 2 -3.57 15.29 -0.80
C ARG A 2 -2.57 14.54 0.11
N PHE A 3 -3.03 13.49 0.79
CA PHE A 3 -2.26 12.73 1.77
C PHE A 3 -0.97 12.11 1.20
N TYR A 4 -1.08 11.31 0.12
CA TYR A 4 0.05 10.63 -0.51
C TYR A 4 1.04 11.57 -1.22
N LYS A 5 0.63 12.82 -1.50
CA LYS A 5 1.49 13.86 -2.07
C LYS A 5 2.13 14.76 -1.01
N SER A 6 1.82 14.55 0.27
CA SER A 6 2.37 15.37 1.35
C SER A 6 3.86 15.07 1.57
N LYS A 7 4.63 16.11 1.90
CA LYS A 7 6.07 15.96 2.24
C LYS A 7 6.26 14.98 3.40
N LYS A 8 5.41 15.11 4.43
CA LYS A 8 5.38 14.23 5.61
C LYS A 8 5.25 12.75 5.23
N TRP A 9 4.34 12.42 4.31
CA TRP A 9 4.19 11.03 3.84
C TRP A 9 5.43 10.54 3.09
N ARG A 10 6.02 11.37 2.23
CA ARG A 10 7.23 11.00 1.48
C ARG A 10 8.42 10.73 2.41
N GLU A 11 8.62 11.57 3.42
CA GLU A 11 9.66 11.39 4.45
C GLU A 11 9.40 10.13 5.29
N LEU A 12 8.15 9.91 5.71
CA LEU A 12 7.78 8.71 6.47
C LEU A 12 7.98 7.44 5.65
N ARG A 13 7.59 7.46 4.37
CA ARG A 13 7.78 6.35 3.44
C ARG A 13 9.26 5.98 3.31
N GLU A 14 10.14 6.97 3.19
CA GLU A 14 11.58 6.73 3.11
C GLU A 14 12.12 6.13 4.41
N LYS A 15 11.70 6.65 5.57
CA LYS A 15 12.07 6.08 6.88
C LYS A 15 11.63 4.63 7.05
N VAL A 16 10.41 4.30 6.63
CA VAL A 16 9.88 2.92 6.69
C VAL A 16 10.68 2.01 5.76
N LEU A 17 11.00 2.46 4.55
CA LEU A 17 11.84 1.69 3.63
C LEU A 17 13.24 1.45 4.20
N GLN A 18 13.87 2.46 4.80
CA GLN A 18 15.18 2.32 5.45
C GLN A 18 15.14 1.37 6.65
N ARG A 19 14.12 1.49 7.52
CA ARG A 19 13.89 0.58 8.65
C ARG A 19 13.80 -0.86 8.17
N ASP A 20 13.09 -1.08 7.07
CA ASP A 20 12.84 -2.39 6.49
C ASP A 20 14.00 -2.87 5.58
N ASN A 21 15.14 -2.17 5.57
CA ASN A 21 16.32 -2.42 4.71
C ASN A 21 16.00 -2.50 3.22
N TYR A 22 14.96 -1.81 2.77
CA TYR A 22 14.42 -1.92 1.41
C TYR A 22 14.07 -3.37 1.04
N GLU A 23 13.49 -4.11 1.99
CA GLU A 23 13.03 -5.48 1.81
C GLU A 23 11.53 -5.60 2.06
N CYS A 24 10.86 -6.44 1.28
CA CYS A 24 9.48 -6.82 1.53
C CYS A 24 9.38 -7.66 2.82
N GLN A 25 8.73 -7.11 3.84
CA GLN A 25 8.59 -7.77 5.15
C GLN A 25 7.76 -9.05 5.07
N GLU A 26 6.75 -9.08 4.20
CA GLU A 26 5.94 -10.29 4.00
C GLU A 26 6.72 -11.40 3.29
N CYS A 27 7.54 -11.07 2.31
CA CYS A 27 8.41 -12.07 1.67
C CYS A 27 9.45 -12.59 2.67
N LYS A 28 10.02 -11.69 3.48
CA LYS A 28 11.01 -12.02 4.51
C LYS A 28 10.47 -13.04 5.53
N LYS A 29 9.21 -12.87 5.97
CA LYS A 29 8.51 -13.85 6.82
C LYS A 29 8.38 -15.23 6.18
N ASN A 30 8.25 -15.28 4.86
CA ASN A 30 8.17 -16.52 4.08
C ASN A 30 9.55 -17.06 3.69
N GLY A 31 10.65 -16.50 4.20
CA GLY A 31 12.02 -16.90 3.86
C GLY A 31 12.49 -16.43 2.48
N ILE A 32 11.80 -15.48 1.86
CA ILE A 32 12.11 -14.95 0.53
C ILE A 32 12.62 -13.51 0.66
N VAL A 33 13.80 -13.21 0.11
CA VAL A 33 14.32 -11.85 0.05
C VAL A 33 13.84 -11.19 -1.25
N LYS A 34 13.02 -10.14 -1.13
CA LYS A 34 12.63 -9.27 -2.26
C LYS A 34 13.01 -7.84 -1.96
N THR A 35 13.92 -7.30 -2.76
CA THR A 35 14.46 -5.96 -2.67
C THR A 35 13.98 -5.07 -3.82
N ILE A 36 14.55 -3.86 -3.93
CA ILE A 36 14.32 -2.97 -5.07
C ILE A 36 14.89 -3.61 -6.34
N ASP A 37 14.01 -3.86 -7.30
CA ASP A 37 14.37 -4.22 -8.66
C ASP A 37 14.34 -2.95 -9.53
N HIS A 38 15.50 -2.53 -10.05
CA HIS A 38 15.66 -1.33 -10.88
C HIS A 38 15.13 -1.50 -12.31
N THR A 39 14.84 -2.73 -12.74
CA THR A 39 14.26 -3.00 -14.07
C THR A 39 12.76 -2.73 -14.10
N LYS A 40 12.12 -2.65 -12.93
CA LYS A 40 10.69 -2.40 -12.79
C LYS A 40 10.43 -0.95 -12.39
N HIS A 41 9.38 -0.37 -12.96
CA HIS A 41 8.90 0.96 -12.57
C HIS A 41 8.53 1.02 -11.07
N LYS A 42 8.12 -0.11 -10.46
CA LYS A 42 7.80 -0.19 -9.04
C LYS A 42 8.03 -1.60 -8.51
N SER A 43 8.86 -1.70 -7.49
CA SER A 43 9.27 -2.98 -6.90
C SER A 43 8.75 -3.14 -5.48
N LEU A 44 8.91 -2.10 -4.68
CA LEU A 44 8.43 -2.01 -3.30
C LEU A 44 7.50 -0.82 -3.11
N ASP A 45 6.57 -0.99 -2.19
CA ASP A 45 5.71 0.08 -1.70
C ASP A 45 5.46 -0.03 -0.21
N VAL A 46 5.08 1.08 0.39
CA VAL A 46 4.71 1.13 1.81
C VAL A 46 3.20 1.17 1.90
N ASP A 47 2.65 0.21 2.64
CA ASP A 47 1.20 0.04 2.81
C ASP A 47 0.80 0.14 4.28
N HIS A 48 -0.44 0.61 4.53
CA HIS A 48 -0.99 0.70 5.86
C HIS A 48 -1.54 -0.66 6.32
N ILE A 49 -1.06 -1.21 7.44
CA ILE A 49 -1.54 -2.46 8.03
C ILE A 49 -3.03 -2.36 8.34
N LYS A 50 -3.43 -1.32 9.08
CA LYS A 50 -4.82 -0.92 9.30
C LYS A 50 -5.18 0.19 8.32
N GLU A 51 -6.32 0.03 7.63
CA GLU A 51 -6.74 0.98 6.61
C GLU A 51 -6.90 2.40 7.15
N LEU A 52 -6.51 3.37 6.32
CA LEU A 52 -6.57 4.79 6.63
C LEU A 52 -8.00 5.26 6.94
N ASP A 53 -9.01 4.64 6.33
CA ASP A 53 -10.42 4.98 6.50
C ASP A 53 -10.93 4.66 7.90
N SER A 54 -10.58 3.47 8.42
CA SER A 54 -10.99 3.05 9.77
C SER A 54 -10.12 3.64 10.87
N HIS A 55 -8.85 3.95 10.59
CA HIS A 55 -7.90 4.43 11.60
C HIS A 55 -7.06 5.62 11.08
N PRO A 56 -7.68 6.79 10.86
CA PRO A 56 -6.97 7.97 10.36
C PRO A 56 -5.89 8.47 11.33
N ASN A 57 -6.04 8.21 12.63
CA ASN A 57 -5.04 8.56 13.65
C ASN A 57 -3.73 7.77 13.48
N LEU A 58 -3.77 6.60 12.83
CA LEU A 58 -2.60 5.75 12.57
C LEU A 58 -2.00 5.98 11.18
N ALA A 59 -2.44 7.02 10.46
CA ALA A 59 -2.00 7.30 9.10
C ALA A 59 -0.49 7.53 8.99
N TYR A 60 0.11 8.11 10.04
CA TYR A 60 1.52 8.47 10.11
C TYR A 60 2.31 7.62 11.10
N ASP A 61 1.70 6.55 11.61
CA ASP A 61 2.33 5.66 12.59
C ASP A 61 3.24 4.66 11.86
N MET A 62 4.52 4.61 12.22
CA MET A 62 5.48 3.70 11.59
C MET A 62 5.13 2.23 11.85
N ASP A 63 4.52 1.91 12.99
CA ASP A 63 4.13 0.54 13.32
C ASP A 63 2.90 0.10 12.54
N ASN A 64 2.11 1.05 12.06
CA ASN A 64 1.01 0.80 11.13
C ASN A 64 1.46 0.74 9.65
N LEU A 65 2.75 0.88 9.36
CA LEU A 65 3.30 0.90 8.01
C LEU A 65 4.24 -0.27 7.77
N VAL A 66 4.09 -0.90 6.60
CA VAL A 66 4.88 -2.06 6.20
C VAL A 66 5.37 -1.95 4.76
N THR A 67 6.65 -2.26 4.54
CA THR A 67 7.19 -2.40 3.19
C THR A 67 6.78 -3.72 2.58
N LEU A 68 6.07 -3.64 1.44
CA LEU A 68 5.59 -4.78 0.67
C LEU A 68 6.03 -4.65 -0.78
N CYS A 69 6.38 -5.77 -1.41
CA CYS A 69 6.53 -5.79 -2.86
C CYS A 69 5.17 -5.66 -3.56
N VAL A 70 5.17 -5.24 -4.82
CA VAL A 70 3.93 -5.07 -5.61
C VAL A 70 3.04 -6.31 -5.59
N SER A 71 3.62 -7.51 -5.63
CA SER A 71 2.85 -8.76 -5.54
C SER A 71 2.17 -8.95 -4.18
N CYS A 72 2.87 -8.69 -3.08
CA CYS A 72 2.30 -8.80 -1.73
C CYS A 72 1.27 -7.70 -1.46
N HIS A 73 1.54 -6.48 -1.93
CA HIS A 73 0.61 -5.37 -1.87
C HIS A 73 -0.70 -5.71 -2.61
N ASN A 74 -0.62 -6.25 -3.83
CA ASN A 74 -1.78 -6.67 -4.60
C ASN A 74 -2.55 -7.84 -3.95
N LYS A 75 -1.82 -8.77 -3.31
CA LYS A 75 -2.43 -9.88 -2.56
C LYS A 75 -3.23 -9.36 -1.36
N LYS A 76 -2.66 -8.41 -0.61
CA LYS A 76 -3.32 -7.78 0.55
C LYS A 76 -4.54 -6.95 0.15
N HIS A 77 -4.41 -6.10 -0.87
CA HIS A 77 -5.52 -5.31 -1.43
C HIS A 77 -6.48 -6.14 -2.29
N ASN A 78 -6.25 -7.44 -2.40
CA ASN A 78 -7.13 -8.38 -3.10
C ASN A 78 -7.49 -7.92 -4.54
N ARG A 79 -6.63 -7.14 -5.20
CA ARG A 79 -6.87 -6.54 -6.53
C ARG A 79 -6.90 -7.57 -7.66
N TYR A 80 -6.57 -8.83 -7.37
CA TYR A 80 -6.58 -9.96 -8.30
C TYR A 80 -7.40 -11.14 -7.77
N GLN A 81 -8.59 -10.91 -7.24
CA GLN A 81 -9.59 -11.98 -7.22
C GLN A 81 -10.09 -12.20 -8.65
N LYS A 82 -9.44 -13.12 -9.39
CA LYS A 82 -10.10 -13.80 -10.51
C LYS A 82 -11.42 -14.36 -9.96
N GLY A 83 -12.54 -13.73 -10.32
CA GLY A 83 -13.87 -14.19 -9.95
C GLY A 83 -14.69 -13.28 -9.03
N LYS A 84 -14.19 -12.12 -8.57
CA LYS A 84 -15.09 -11.11 -7.96
C LYS A 84 -15.39 -10.00 -8.94
N ALA A 85 -16.64 -9.97 -9.40
CA ALA A 85 -17.21 -8.84 -10.10
C ALA A 85 -16.92 -7.57 -9.28
N PHE A 86 -16.32 -6.57 -9.91
CA PHE A 86 -16.24 -5.24 -9.34
C PHE A 86 -17.67 -4.82 -8.97
N PRO A 87 -18.00 -4.53 -7.69
CA PRO A 87 -19.28 -3.90 -7.41
C PRO A 87 -19.27 -2.57 -8.15
N LYS A 88 -20.15 -2.43 -9.16
CA LYS A 88 -20.45 -1.14 -9.78
C LYS A 88 -20.79 -0.20 -8.64
N LYS A 89 -19.92 0.77 -8.38
CA LYS A 89 -20.27 1.89 -7.50
C LYS A 89 -21.32 2.68 -8.27
N GLU A 90 -22.57 2.59 -7.84
CA GLU A 90 -23.62 3.50 -8.31
C GLU A 90 -23.17 4.93 -8.04
N THR A 91 -22.98 5.71 -9.10
CA THR A 91 -22.76 7.14 -9.00
C THR A 91 -24.08 7.79 -8.64
N LYS A 92 -24.21 8.31 -7.41
CA LYS A 92 -25.41 9.00 -6.90
C LYS A 92 -25.64 10.40 -7.50
N TRP A 93 -25.43 10.56 -8.80
CA TRP A 93 -25.69 11.81 -9.56
C TRP A 93 -26.19 11.47 -10.96
N THR A 94 -27.22 10.63 -11.05
CA THR A 94 -28.09 10.53 -12.23
C THR A 94 -29.49 10.87 -11.76
N GLY A 95 -29.83 12.16 -11.81
CA GLY A 95 -31.17 12.61 -11.48
C GLY A 95 -31.21 14.00 -10.88
N ASP A 96 -30.83 15.02 -11.65
CA ASP A 96 -31.49 16.31 -11.59
C ASP A 96 -31.60 16.78 -13.04
N GLU A 97 -32.83 16.66 -13.56
CA GLU A 97 -33.32 17.36 -14.75
C GLU A 97 -33.27 18.88 -14.55
#